data_AF-A0A930BSY8-F1
#
_entry.id   AF-A0A930BSY8-F1
#
_cell.length_a   1.000
_cell.length_b   1.000
_cell.length_c   1.000
_cell.angle_alpha   90.00
_cell.angle_beta   90.00
_cell.angle_gamma   90.00
#
_symmetry.space_group_name_H-M   'P 1'
#
loop_
_entity.id
_entity.type
_entity.pdbx_description
1 polymer ?
#
loop_
_entity_poly.entity_id
_entity_poly.type
_entity_poly.pdbx_seq_one_letter_code
_entity_poly.pdbx_strand_id
1 'polypeptide(L)'
;MDKLDAELRRLHLSPAEPPASGGQALCLGFRRAADWESVAALWHAAQAELDLPAPAMSIDGEGYRLWFSLAERVADETARRFIDGLIRRYLAELPDARLHIDFAASPPPAELIPDERWAAFIDPGLGSMFAADPWLDMAPNRNQQADLLAALRSIRPAELSHALDRMLAQTSPAAAPVALETLSLSGPFTHPRDFLLAVMNDPQAGSLARIEAAKALLPYFEKAR
;
A
#
# COMPACT_ATOMS: atom_id res chain seq x y z
N MET A 1 -27.84 6.40 23.41
CA MET A 1 -26.74 6.24 22.45
C MET A 1 -25.64 5.51 23.17
N ASP A 2 -25.35 4.28 22.76
CA ASP A 2 -24.38 3.44 23.46
C ASP A 2 -22.95 3.98 23.29
N LYS A 3 -22.06 3.70 24.25
CA LYS A 3 -20.69 4.23 24.27
C LYS A 3 -19.93 3.83 23.02
N LEU A 4 -20.08 2.59 22.58
CA LEU A 4 -19.47 2.09 21.36
C LEU A 4 -19.95 2.84 20.12
N ASP A 5 -21.25 3.09 19.99
CA ASP A 5 -21.81 3.82 18.85
C ASP A 5 -21.29 5.26 18.78
N ALA A 6 -20.94 5.85 19.92
CA ALA A 6 -20.31 7.16 19.99
C ALA A 6 -18.89 7.14 19.46
N GLU A 7 -18.08 6.14 19.85
CA GLU A 7 -16.71 5.96 19.36
C GLU A 7 -16.66 5.62 17.87
N LEU A 8 -17.54 4.74 17.40
CA LEU A 8 -17.66 4.41 15.98
C LEU A 8 -18.00 5.64 15.12
N ARG A 9 -18.86 6.53 15.61
CA ARG A 9 -19.17 7.80 14.93
C ARG A 9 -18.03 8.80 15.01
N ARG A 10 -17.35 8.90 16.16
CA ARG A 10 -16.18 9.78 16.34
C ARG A 10 -15.06 9.40 15.37
N LEU A 11 -14.87 8.10 15.13
CA LEU A 11 -13.88 7.56 14.20
C LEU A 11 -14.42 7.34 12.79
N HIS A 12 -15.66 7.73 12.49
CA HIS A 12 -16.28 7.57 11.18
C HIS A 12 -16.35 6.13 10.64
N LEU A 13 -16.20 5.11 11.51
CA LEU A 13 -16.18 3.69 11.13
C LEU A 13 -17.57 3.11 10.89
N SER A 14 -18.62 3.82 11.34
CA SER A 14 -20.01 3.48 10.99
C SER A 14 -20.44 4.31 9.79
N PRO A 15 -20.73 3.71 8.63
CA PRO A 15 -21.43 4.42 7.57
C PRO A 15 -22.85 4.72 8.06
N ALA A 16 -23.16 5.98 8.36
CA ALA A 16 -24.52 6.38 8.73
C ALA A 16 -25.48 6.17 7.53
N GLU A 17 -24.95 6.33 6.32
CA GLU A 17 -25.53 5.97 5.02
C GLU A 17 -24.36 5.63 4.07
N PRO A 18 -24.54 4.73 3.08
CA PRO A 18 -23.54 4.53 2.04
C PRO A 18 -23.31 5.85 1.30
N PRO A 19 -22.09 6.43 1.34
CA PRO A 19 -21.85 7.70 0.70
C PRO A 19 -21.96 7.57 -0.83
N ALA A 20 -22.57 8.56 -1.48
CA ALA A 20 -22.67 8.61 -2.95
C ALA A 20 -21.30 8.61 -3.66
N SER A 21 -20.27 9.15 -3.00
CA SER A 21 -18.85 9.00 -3.33
C SER A 21 -17.98 9.48 -2.16
N GLY A 22 -16.78 8.91 -2.03
CA GLY A 22 -15.80 9.27 -1.01
C GLY A 22 -16.15 8.79 0.40
N GLY A 23 -15.12 8.55 1.20
CA GLY A 23 -15.26 7.98 2.55
C GLY A 23 -14.39 8.69 3.59
N GLN A 24 -14.76 8.51 4.86
CA GLN A 24 -13.96 8.88 6.03
C GLN A 24 -13.43 7.66 6.79
N ALA A 25 -13.76 6.45 6.35
CA ALA A 25 -13.21 5.22 6.87
C ALA A 25 -12.75 4.37 5.71
N LEU A 26 -11.52 3.86 5.83
CA LEU A 26 -10.95 2.91 4.88
C LEU A 26 -10.68 1.61 5.63
N CYS A 27 -11.08 0.48 5.06
CA CYS A 27 -10.80 -0.84 5.62
C CYS A 27 -9.95 -1.65 4.64
N LEU A 28 -8.83 -2.17 5.14
CA LEU A 28 -8.01 -3.17 4.49
C LEU A 28 -8.13 -4.47 5.28
N GLY A 29 -8.64 -5.52 4.64
CA GLY A 29 -8.82 -6.82 5.24
C GLY A 29 -7.87 -7.88 4.70
N PHE A 30 -7.56 -8.84 5.55
CA PHE A 30 -6.68 -9.98 5.34
C PHE A 30 -7.52 -11.24 5.51
N ARG A 31 -7.65 -12.03 4.44
CA ARG A 31 -8.56 -13.19 4.38
C ARG A 31 -8.04 -14.43 5.12
N ARG A 32 -6.95 -14.30 5.87
CA ARG A 32 -6.33 -15.41 6.59
C ARG A 32 -5.79 -14.93 7.93
N ALA A 33 -6.15 -15.67 8.97
CA ALA A 33 -5.55 -15.59 10.28
C ALA A 33 -4.02 -15.80 10.29
N ALA A 34 -3.52 -16.67 9.40
CA ALA A 34 -2.08 -16.98 9.33
C ALA A 34 -1.21 -15.81 8.82
N ASP A 35 -1.79 -14.75 8.24
CA ASP A 35 -1.04 -13.60 7.72
C ASP A 35 -0.76 -12.55 8.83
N TRP A 36 -0.91 -12.91 10.11
CA TRP A 36 -0.70 -12.04 11.28
C TRP A 36 0.58 -11.21 11.23
N GLU A 37 1.72 -11.82 10.88
CA GLU A 37 3.01 -11.10 10.83
C GLU A 37 2.97 -9.91 9.87
N SER A 38 2.32 -10.07 8.72
CA SER A 38 2.14 -8.99 7.74
C SER A 38 1.18 -7.90 8.25
N VAL A 39 0.13 -8.30 8.99
CA VAL A 39 -0.82 -7.36 9.62
C VAL A 39 -0.11 -6.51 10.67
N ALA A 40 0.65 -7.16 11.57
CA ALA A 40 1.40 -6.51 12.63
C ALA A 40 2.47 -5.57 12.06
N ALA A 41 3.22 -6.04 11.05
CA ALA A 41 4.22 -5.22 10.36
C ALA A 41 3.60 -3.95 9.75
N LEU A 42 2.47 -4.07 9.04
CA LEU A 42 1.78 -2.90 8.49
C LEU A 42 1.24 -1.97 9.59
N TRP A 43 0.66 -2.52 10.66
CA TRP A 43 0.13 -1.72 11.78
C TRP A 43 1.24 -0.90 12.46
N HIS A 44 2.42 -1.48 12.65
CA HIS A 44 3.59 -0.78 13.19
C HIS A 44 4.17 0.23 12.19
N ALA A 45 4.34 -0.15 10.92
CA ALA A 45 4.92 0.73 9.90
C ALA A 45 4.04 1.96 9.63
N ALA A 46 2.71 1.83 9.69
CA ALA A 46 1.81 2.97 9.59
C ALA A 46 2.12 4.06 10.61
N GLN A 47 2.49 3.68 11.84
CA GLN A 47 2.83 4.64 12.90
C GLN A 47 4.29 5.07 12.83
N ALA A 48 5.22 4.11 12.74
CA ALA A 48 6.65 4.38 12.86
C ALA A 48 7.25 5.02 11.59
N GLU A 49 6.79 4.62 10.41
CA GLU A 49 7.37 5.05 9.13
C GLU A 49 6.52 6.10 8.42
N LEU A 50 5.19 6.04 8.54
CA LEU A 50 4.29 7.00 7.92
C LEU A 50 3.81 8.12 8.87
N ASP A 51 4.13 8.03 10.17
CA ASP A 51 3.71 8.99 11.20
C ASP A 51 2.17 9.16 11.26
N LEU A 52 1.46 8.05 11.01
CA LEU A 52 0.00 8.01 11.08
C LEU A 52 -0.47 7.61 12.47
N PRO A 53 -1.66 8.07 12.91
CA PRO A 53 -2.40 7.44 14.00
C PRO A 53 -2.48 5.92 13.86
N ALA A 54 -2.50 5.22 14.99
CA ALA A 54 -2.80 3.79 15.03
C ALA A 54 -4.15 3.49 14.36
N PRO A 55 -4.20 2.63 13.33
CA PRO A 55 -5.47 2.14 12.81
C PRO A 55 -6.12 1.20 13.84
N ALA A 56 -7.45 1.16 13.86
CA ALA A 56 -8.16 0.15 14.65
C ALA A 56 -7.93 -1.22 14.02
N MET A 57 -7.90 -2.26 14.85
CA MET A 57 -7.72 -3.65 14.40
C MET A 57 -8.90 -4.49 14.84
N SER A 58 -9.38 -5.34 13.94
CA SER A 58 -10.43 -6.31 14.27
C SER A 58 -10.20 -7.66 13.62
N ILE A 59 -10.95 -8.65 14.11
CA ILE A 59 -11.08 -9.97 13.51
C ILE A 59 -12.51 -10.16 12.99
N ASP A 60 -12.69 -10.95 11.93
CA ASP A 60 -13.97 -11.10 11.22
C ASP A 60 -14.38 -12.56 10.91
N GLY A 61 -13.70 -13.54 11.50
CA GLY A 61 -13.94 -14.96 11.23
C GLY A 61 -13.09 -15.55 10.11
N GLU A 62 -12.61 -14.73 9.17
CA GLU A 62 -11.67 -15.16 8.12
C GLU A 62 -10.22 -14.77 8.46
N GLY A 63 -10.03 -13.56 8.99
CA GLY A 63 -8.73 -13.05 9.40
C GLY A 63 -8.83 -11.70 10.10
N TYR A 64 -8.05 -10.73 9.64
CA TYR A 64 -7.90 -9.42 10.29
C TYR A 64 -8.38 -8.28 9.40
N ARG A 65 -8.76 -7.17 10.01
CA ARG A 65 -9.03 -5.90 9.34
C ARG A 65 -8.32 -4.76 10.04
N LEU A 66 -7.75 -3.87 9.23
CA LEU A 66 -7.21 -2.59 9.67
C LEU A 66 -8.11 -1.46 9.19
N TRP A 67 -8.54 -0.63 10.14
CA TRP A 67 -9.47 0.47 9.91
C TRP A 67 -8.75 1.80 10.06
N PHE A 68 -8.68 2.56 8.98
CA PHE A 68 -8.09 3.88 8.94
C PHE A 68 -9.22 4.93 8.97
N SER A 69 -9.29 5.67 10.08
CA SER A 69 -10.23 6.78 10.25
C SER A 69 -9.64 8.07 9.69
N LEU A 70 -10.39 8.80 8.87
CA LEU A 70 -9.97 10.07 8.26
C LEU A 70 -10.80 11.22 8.83
N ALA A 71 -10.12 12.29 9.24
CA ALA A 71 -10.78 13.46 9.84
C ALA A 71 -11.64 14.23 8.82
N GLU A 72 -11.32 14.12 7.54
CA GLU A 72 -12.06 14.73 6.44
C GLU A 72 -12.38 13.68 5.38
N ARG A 73 -13.50 13.88 4.67
CA ARG A 73 -13.88 13.02 3.56
C ARG A 73 -12.90 13.19 2.41
N VAL A 74 -12.42 12.08 1.88
CA VAL A 74 -11.55 12.07 0.69
C VAL A 74 -12.28 11.45 -0.50
N ALA A 75 -11.87 11.84 -1.71
CA ALA A 75 -12.33 11.21 -2.93
C ALA A 75 -11.87 9.74 -3.01
N ASP A 76 -12.66 8.90 -3.68
CA ASP A 76 -12.37 7.46 -3.82
C ASP A 76 -11.00 7.20 -4.45
N GLU A 77 -10.56 8.04 -5.39
CA GLU A 77 -9.24 7.95 -6.01
C GLU A 77 -8.11 8.14 -4.99
N THR A 78 -8.23 9.12 -4.09
CA THR A 78 -7.24 9.35 -3.03
C THR A 78 -7.24 8.21 -2.03
N ALA A 79 -8.42 7.71 -1.64
CA ALA A 79 -8.56 6.56 -0.77
C ALA A 79 -7.91 5.30 -1.37
N ARG A 80 -8.17 5.03 -2.65
CA ARG A 80 -7.60 3.91 -3.40
C ARG A 80 -6.07 4.03 -3.48
N ARG A 81 -5.57 5.21 -3.87
CA ARG A 81 -4.13 5.47 -3.96
C ARG A 81 -3.41 5.27 -2.62
N PHE A 82 -4.04 5.65 -1.51
CA PHE A 82 -3.51 5.44 -0.17
C PHE A 82 -3.39 3.94 0.14
N ILE A 83 -4.48 3.18 0.00
CA ILE A 83 -4.48 1.73 0.29
C ILE A 83 -3.55 0.98 -0.65
N ASP A 84 -3.58 1.26 -1.94
CA ASP A 84 -2.68 0.64 -2.91
C ASP A 84 -1.21 0.96 -2.60
N GLY A 85 -0.93 2.17 -2.07
CA GLY A 85 0.38 2.55 -1.56
C GLY A 85 0.84 1.67 -0.40
N LEU A 86 -0.03 1.43 0.58
CA LEU A 86 0.25 0.54 1.71
C LEU A 86 0.50 -0.89 1.24
N ILE A 87 -0.34 -1.41 0.34
CA ILE A 87 -0.21 -2.77 -0.21
C ILE A 87 1.13 -2.91 -0.95
N ARG A 88 1.42 -2.01 -1.89
CA ARG A 88 2.67 -2.04 -2.66
C ARG A 88 3.92 -1.92 -1.78
N ARG A 89 3.85 -1.14 -0.70
CA ARG A 89 5.02 -0.84 0.13
C ARG A 89 5.30 -1.92 1.18
N TYR A 90 4.27 -2.39 1.88
CA TYR A 90 4.43 -3.23 3.06
C TYR A 90 3.91 -4.66 2.87
N LEU A 91 3.08 -4.89 1.84
CA LEU A 91 2.43 -6.18 1.59
C LEU A 91 2.76 -6.74 0.20
N ALA A 92 3.87 -6.30 -0.42
CA ALA A 92 4.25 -6.71 -1.78
C ALA A 92 4.41 -8.24 -1.95
N GLU A 93 4.77 -8.94 -0.86
CA GLU A 93 4.95 -10.39 -0.84
C GLU A 93 3.63 -11.17 -0.66
N LEU A 94 2.53 -10.49 -0.30
CA LEU A 94 1.22 -11.12 -0.18
C LEU A 94 0.50 -11.12 -1.54
N PRO A 95 -0.04 -12.26 -1.99
CA PRO A 95 -0.89 -12.28 -3.17
C PRO A 95 -2.15 -11.43 -2.97
N ASP A 96 -2.54 -10.66 -3.99
CA ASP A 96 -3.73 -9.80 -3.97
C ASP A 96 -5.00 -10.55 -3.52
N ALA A 97 -5.11 -11.84 -3.87
CA ALA A 97 -6.24 -12.69 -3.49
C ALA A 97 -6.39 -12.91 -1.96
N ARG A 98 -5.34 -12.61 -1.16
CA ARG A 98 -5.38 -12.66 0.30
C ARG A 98 -5.85 -11.35 0.94
N LEU A 99 -5.92 -10.27 0.15
CA LEU A 99 -6.31 -8.96 0.61
C LEU A 99 -7.69 -8.60 0.07
N HIS A 100 -8.40 -7.74 0.78
CA HIS A 100 -9.62 -7.11 0.27
C HIS A 100 -9.74 -5.69 0.79
N ILE A 101 -10.34 -4.83 -0.02
CA ILE A 101 -10.55 -3.42 0.28
C ILE A 101 -12.05 -3.19 0.34
N ASP A 102 -12.56 -2.71 1.48
CA ASP A 102 -13.99 -2.53 1.69
C ASP A 102 -14.27 -1.22 2.45
N PHE A 103 -14.53 -0.14 1.73
CA PHE A 103 -14.82 1.17 2.33
C PHE A 103 -16.24 1.28 2.92
N ALA A 104 -17.08 0.24 2.75
CA ALA A 104 -18.44 0.17 3.28
C ALA A 104 -18.59 -0.96 4.32
N ALA A 105 -17.48 -1.54 4.78
CA ALA A 105 -17.49 -2.63 5.74
C ALA A 105 -18.26 -2.25 7.01
N SER A 106 -19.15 -3.14 7.46
CA SER A 106 -19.80 -2.99 8.76
C SER A 106 -18.77 -3.21 9.87
N PRO A 107 -18.61 -2.29 10.83
CA PRO A 107 -17.68 -2.48 11.93
C PRO A 107 -18.18 -3.53 12.92
N PRO A 108 -17.28 -4.24 13.62
CA PRO A 108 -17.64 -5.09 14.74
C PRO A 108 -18.14 -4.27 15.95
N PRO A 109 -18.77 -4.91 16.95
CA PRO A 109 -19.02 -6.34 17.05
C PRO A 109 -20.20 -6.81 16.21
N ALA A 110 -20.04 -7.96 15.58
CA ALA A 110 -21.05 -8.59 14.73
C ALA A 110 -21.01 -10.11 14.91
N GLU A 111 -22.17 -10.74 14.87
CA GLU A 111 -22.28 -12.20 14.94
C GLU A 111 -21.93 -12.83 13.57
N LEU A 112 -21.11 -13.86 13.60
CA LEU A 112 -20.65 -14.64 12.46
C LEU A 112 -21.58 -15.84 12.29
N ILE A 113 -22.63 -15.65 11.49
CA ILE A 113 -23.66 -16.66 11.25
C ILE A 113 -23.11 -17.74 10.30
N PRO A 114 -23.34 -19.04 10.57
CA PRO A 114 -24.22 -19.60 11.62
C PRO A 114 -23.50 -20.08 12.89
N ASP A 115 -22.21 -19.79 13.05
CA ASP A 115 -21.37 -20.56 13.98
C ASP A 115 -21.37 -20.07 15.45
N GLU A 116 -22.30 -19.19 15.84
CA GLU A 116 -22.35 -18.53 17.16
C GLU A 116 -21.05 -17.80 17.55
N ARG A 117 -20.21 -17.51 16.56
CA ARG A 117 -18.91 -16.83 16.70
C ARG A 117 -19.07 -15.33 16.47
N TRP A 118 -18.10 -14.54 16.91
CA TRP A 118 -18.20 -13.09 16.88
C TRP A 118 -16.96 -12.40 16.30
N ALA A 119 -17.21 -11.43 15.42
CA ALA A 119 -16.24 -10.43 15.02
C ALA A 119 -16.08 -9.40 16.14
N ALA A 120 -14.86 -8.91 16.36
CA ALA A 120 -14.54 -7.97 17.43
C ALA A 120 -13.35 -7.09 17.08
N PHE A 121 -13.34 -5.85 17.58
CA PHE A 121 -12.10 -5.10 17.72
C PHE A 121 -11.21 -5.77 18.76
N ILE A 122 -9.91 -5.79 18.49
CA ILE A 122 -8.90 -6.41 19.34
C ILE A 122 -7.78 -5.42 19.65
N ASP A 123 -7.12 -5.64 20.78
CA ASP A 123 -5.83 -5.01 21.04
C ASP A 123 -4.77 -5.60 20.07
N PRO A 124 -4.02 -4.77 19.33
CA PRO A 124 -2.96 -5.25 18.45
C PRO A 124 -1.92 -6.13 19.15
N GLY A 125 -1.65 -5.91 20.44
CA GLY A 125 -0.75 -6.75 21.24
C GLY A 125 -1.26 -8.17 21.46
N LEU A 126 -2.56 -8.42 21.26
CA LEU A 126 -3.18 -9.74 21.38
C LEU A 126 -3.41 -10.41 20.02
N GLY A 127 -3.07 -9.75 18.90
CA GLY A 127 -3.43 -10.24 17.56
C GLY A 127 -2.88 -11.64 17.26
N SER A 128 -1.67 -11.97 17.69
CA SER A 128 -1.08 -13.32 17.51
C SER A 128 -1.94 -14.47 18.05
N MET A 129 -2.79 -14.22 19.06
CA MET A 129 -3.70 -15.24 19.62
C MET A 129 -4.77 -15.68 18.62
N PHE A 130 -5.07 -14.84 17.63
CA PHE A 130 -6.09 -15.06 16.62
C PHE A 130 -5.52 -15.60 15.30
N ALA A 131 -4.24 -16.02 15.28
CA ALA A 131 -3.57 -16.46 14.06
C ALA A 131 -4.04 -17.82 13.53
N ALA A 132 -4.84 -18.55 14.31
CA ALA A 132 -5.54 -19.76 13.90
C ALA A 132 -7.05 -19.56 13.85
N ASP A 133 -7.62 -18.99 14.92
CA ASP A 133 -9.06 -18.86 15.13
C ASP A 133 -9.44 -17.36 15.23
N PRO A 134 -9.70 -16.67 14.11
CA PRO A 134 -9.93 -15.22 14.08
C PRO A 134 -11.37 -14.83 14.46
N TRP A 135 -11.84 -15.29 15.60
CA TRP A 135 -13.16 -14.96 16.15
C TRP A 135 -13.19 -15.04 17.67
N LEU A 136 -14.29 -14.61 18.28
CA LEU A 136 -14.62 -14.90 19.68
C LEU A 136 -15.76 -15.90 19.77
N ASP A 137 -15.73 -16.78 20.77
CA ASP A 137 -16.80 -17.75 21.04
C ASP A 137 -18.00 -17.14 21.79
N MET A 138 -17.88 -15.89 22.23
CA MET A 138 -18.92 -15.16 22.94
C MET A 138 -19.02 -13.73 22.42
N ALA A 139 -20.21 -13.14 22.55
CA ALA A 139 -20.43 -11.75 22.23
C ALA A 139 -19.46 -10.83 23.00
N PRO A 140 -18.65 -10.00 22.32
CA PRO A 140 -17.71 -9.12 22.99
C PRO A 140 -18.45 -8.05 23.79
N ASN A 141 -17.85 -7.67 24.91
CA ASN A 141 -18.40 -6.61 25.75
C ASN A 141 -18.30 -5.25 25.03
N ARG A 142 -19.45 -4.64 24.72
CA ARG A 142 -19.53 -3.37 23.97
C ARG A 142 -18.79 -2.20 24.64
N ASN A 143 -18.74 -2.15 25.98
CA ASN A 143 -17.98 -1.09 26.68
C ASN A 143 -16.47 -1.29 26.52
N GLN A 144 -15.98 -2.53 26.59
CA GLN A 144 -14.56 -2.83 26.36
C GLN A 144 -14.18 -2.55 24.90
N GLN A 145 -15.05 -2.88 23.94
CA GLN A 145 -14.87 -2.52 22.53
C GLN A 145 -14.75 -1.00 22.37
N ALA A 146 -15.58 -0.21 23.07
CA ALA A 146 -15.49 1.24 23.04
C ALA A 146 -14.18 1.76 23.66
N ASP A 147 -13.70 1.15 24.75
CA ASP A 147 -12.43 1.53 25.39
C ASP A 147 -11.22 1.32 24.46
N LEU A 148 -11.21 0.24 23.66
CA LEU A 148 -10.19 0.03 22.62
C LEU A 148 -10.17 1.17 21.59
N LEU A 149 -11.34 1.65 21.19
CA LEU A 149 -11.48 2.73 20.20
C LEU A 149 -11.21 4.12 20.79
N ALA A 150 -11.50 4.34 22.07
CA ALA A 150 -11.35 5.64 22.74
C ALA A 150 -9.92 6.18 22.70
N ALA A 151 -8.91 5.30 22.68
CA ALA A 151 -7.50 5.67 22.57
C ALA A 151 -7.09 6.11 21.15
N LEU A 152 -7.91 5.83 20.14
CA LEU A 152 -7.59 6.07 18.73
C LEU A 152 -8.05 7.45 18.28
N ARG A 153 -7.42 7.98 17.22
CA ARG A 153 -7.79 9.26 16.58
C ARG A 153 -7.78 9.14 15.07
N SER A 154 -8.50 10.04 14.41
CA SER A 154 -8.52 10.14 12.95
C SER A 154 -7.24 10.75 12.38
N ILE A 155 -6.89 10.33 11.17
CA ILE A 155 -5.82 10.85 10.32
C ILE A 155 -6.22 12.22 9.80
N ARG A 156 -5.39 13.23 10.06
CA ARG A 156 -5.60 14.59 9.55
C ARG A 156 -5.19 14.68 8.07
N PRO A 157 -5.74 15.61 7.29
CA PRO A 157 -5.40 15.76 5.87
C PRO A 157 -3.89 15.90 5.62
N ALA A 158 -3.19 16.68 6.45
CA ALA A 158 -1.74 16.86 6.35
C ALA A 158 -0.96 15.57 6.60
N GLU A 159 -1.41 14.73 7.54
CA GLU A 159 -0.79 13.42 7.85
C GLU A 159 -0.98 12.46 6.66
N LEU A 160 -2.18 12.45 6.07
CA LEU A 160 -2.48 11.65 4.88
C LEU A 160 -1.65 12.06 3.66
N SER A 161 -1.58 13.37 3.37
CA SER A 161 -0.77 13.89 2.26
C SER A 161 0.70 13.54 2.42
N HIS A 162 1.25 13.74 3.62
CA HIS A 162 2.64 13.41 3.91
C HIS A 162 2.93 11.91 3.82
N ALA A 163 2.01 11.05 4.26
CA ALA A 163 2.14 9.60 4.09
C ALA A 163 2.13 9.18 2.61
N LEU A 164 1.26 9.78 1.79
CA LEU A 164 1.23 9.56 0.34
C LEU A 164 2.56 9.97 -0.32
N ASP A 165 3.09 11.14 0.04
CA ASP A 165 4.37 11.63 -0.49
C ASP A 165 5.53 10.71 -0.09
N ARG A 166 5.56 10.24 1.16
CA ARG A 166 6.57 9.26 1.64
C ARG A 166 6.50 7.94 0.88
N MET A 167 5.30 7.44 0.58
CA MET A 167 5.12 6.20 -0.18
C MET A 167 5.57 6.38 -1.64
N LEU A 168 5.31 7.54 -2.26
CA LEU A 168 5.76 7.87 -3.61
C LEU A 168 7.28 8.04 -3.71
N ALA A 169 7.90 8.73 -2.76
CA ALA A 169 9.34 8.96 -2.75
C ALA A 169 10.16 7.67 -2.66
N GLN A 170 9.63 6.65 -1.98
CA GLN A 170 10.29 5.34 -1.78
C GLN A 170 9.95 4.32 -2.87
N THR A 171 8.88 4.54 -3.66
CA THR A 171 8.52 3.70 -4.82
C THR A 171 9.16 4.18 -6.12
N SER A 172 9.70 5.40 -6.16
CA SER A 172 10.86 5.60 -7.03
C SER A 172 11.92 4.63 -6.53
N PRO A 173 12.37 3.63 -7.32
CA PRO A 173 13.72 3.16 -7.07
C PRO A 173 14.54 4.44 -7.04
N ALA A 174 15.51 4.55 -6.13
CA ALA A 174 16.59 5.48 -6.39
C ALA A 174 16.95 5.22 -7.86
N ALA A 175 16.58 6.14 -8.73
CA ALA A 175 17.19 6.25 -10.02
C ALA A 175 18.61 6.54 -9.58
N ALA A 176 19.41 5.48 -9.40
CA ALA A 176 20.81 5.52 -9.73
C ALA A 176 20.81 6.40 -10.97
N PRO A 177 21.41 7.62 -10.90
CA PRO A 177 21.25 8.60 -11.94
C PRO A 177 21.41 7.81 -13.21
N VAL A 178 20.35 7.74 -14.03
CA VAL A 178 20.42 7.05 -15.32
C VAL A 178 21.67 7.68 -15.88
N ALA A 179 22.75 6.91 -15.94
CA ALA A 179 24.01 7.45 -16.40
C ALA A 179 23.62 7.90 -17.78
N LEU A 180 23.43 9.21 -17.95
CA LEU A 180 23.23 9.82 -19.23
C LEU A 180 24.46 9.32 -19.96
N GLU A 181 24.27 8.33 -20.83
CA GLU A 181 25.35 7.69 -21.55
C GLU A 181 26.06 8.83 -22.25
N THR A 182 27.13 9.27 -21.62
CA THR A 182 27.85 10.46 -22.01
C THR A 182 28.84 9.90 -22.99
N LEU A 183 28.33 9.77 -24.22
CA LEU A 183 29.11 9.44 -25.39
C LEU A 183 30.31 10.39 -25.39
N SER A 184 31.50 9.83 -25.16
CA SER A 184 32.75 10.59 -25.08
C SER A 184 33.29 10.78 -26.49
N LEU A 185 32.42 11.34 -27.34
CA LEU A 185 32.65 11.47 -28.77
C LEU A 185 33.34 12.80 -29.05
N SER A 186 34.60 12.72 -29.48
CA SER A 186 35.40 13.89 -29.82
C SER A 186 35.53 13.99 -31.34
N GLY A 187 34.68 14.80 -31.99
CA GLY A 187 34.85 15.11 -33.42
C GLY A 187 33.60 15.71 -34.09
N PRO A 188 33.77 16.52 -35.16
CA PRO A 188 32.65 16.91 -36.01
C PRO A 188 32.23 15.72 -36.88
N PHE A 189 31.09 15.10 -36.57
CA PHE A 189 30.55 14.02 -37.38
C PHE A 189 29.78 14.59 -38.57
N THR A 190 30.44 14.69 -39.72
CA THR A 190 29.84 15.18 -40.97
C THR A 190 29.09 14.08 -41.73
N HIS A 191 29.36 12.80 -41.44
CA HIS A 191 28.65 11.65 -42.01
C HIS A 191 28.13 10.69 -40.93
N PRO A 192 26.90 10.13 -41.08
CA PRO A 192 26.32 9.17 -40.14
C PRO A 192 27.20 7.93 -39.90
N ARG A 193 27.95 7.49 -40.92
CA ARG A 193 28.90 6.38 -40.81
C ARG A 193 29.99 6.66 -39.77
N ASP A 194 30.56 7.86 -39.77
CA ASP A 194 31.69 8.20 -38.91
C ASP A 194 31.23 8.35 -37.45
N PHE A 195 30.02 8.85 -37.25
CA PHE A 195 29.35 8.84 -35.95
C PHE A 195 29.13 7.43 -35.42
N LEU A 196 28.52 6.54 -36.22
CA LEU A 196 28.25 5.16 -35.80
C LEU A 196 29.54 4.37 -35.55
N LEU A 197 30.59 4.62 -36.33
CA LEU A 197 31.90 4.02 -36.11
C LEU A 197 32.51 4.48 -34.78
N ALA A 198 32.34 5.76 -34.43
CA ALA A 198 32.81 6.29 -33.16
C ALA A 198 32.00 5.75 -31.96
N VAL A 199 30.67 5.65 -32.10
CA VAL A 199 29.79 5.01 -31.08
C VAL A 199 30.16 3.54 -30.87
N MET A 200 30.39 2.78 -31.95
CA MET A 200 30.79 1.37 -31.88
C MET A 200 32.11 1.15 -31.13
N ASN A 201 33.05 2.11 -31.24
CA ASN A 201 34.38 2.05 -30.64
C ASN A 201 34.50 2.78 -29.29
N ASP A 202 33.45 3.45 -28.81
CA ASP A 202 33.49 4.20 -27.55
C ASP A 202 33.45 3.23 -26.34
N PRO A 203 34.50 3.20 -25.48
CA PRO A 203 34.52 2.35 -24.30
C PRO A 203 33.50 2.76 -23.23
N GLN A 204 33.01 4.01 -23.27
CA GLN A 204 31.96 4.51 -22.38
C GLN A 204 30.54 4.25 -22.91
N ALA A 205 30.40 3.82 -24.18
CA ALA A 205 29.10 3.45 -24.73
C ALA A 205 28.64 2.06 -24.23
N GLY A 206 27.36 1.96 -23.86
CA GLY A 206 26.73 0.69 -23.52
C GLY A 206 26.88 -0.35 -24.63
N SER A 207 26.92 -1.63 -24.25
CA SER A 207 27.06 -2.73 -25.21
C SER A 207 25.94 -2.75 -26.24
N LEU A 208 24.72 -2.37 -25.86
CA LEU A 208 23.57 -2.31 -26.76
C LEU A 208 23.71 -1.21 -27.83
N ALA A 209 24.17 0.00 -27.45
CA ALA A 209 24.45 1.07 -28.39
C ALA A 209 25.54 0.68 -29.40
N ARG A 210 26.59 -0.01 -28.93
CA ARG A 210 27.65 -0.55 -29.79
C ARG A 210 27.16 -1.63 -30.75
N ILE A 211 26.25 -2.50 -30.31
CA ILE A 211 25.63 -3.55 -31.14
C ILE A 211 24.74 -2.94 -32.22
N GLU A 212 23.91 -1.97 -31.89
CA GLU A 212 23.04 -1.31 -32.88
C GLU A 212 23.87 -0.48 -33.89
N ALA A 213 24.94 0.18 -33.44
CA ALA A 213 25.87 0.85 -34.35
C ALA A 213 26.56 -0.15 -35.30
N ALA A 214 27.01 -1.30 -34.81
CA ALA A 214 27.59 -2.35 -35.64
C ALA A 214 26.59 -2.87 -36.68
N LYS A 215 25.34 -3.14 -36.30
CA LYS A 215 24.27 -3.57 -37.21
C LYS A 215 24.00 -2.56 -38.31
N ALA A 216 23.94 -1.28 -37.98
CA ALA A 216 23.73 -0.20 -38.95
C ALA A 216 24.92 0.00 -39.91
N LEU A 217 26.13 -0.41 -39.52
CA LEU A 217 27.34 -0.33 -40.33
C LEU A 217 27.53 -1.51 -41.29
N LEU A 218 26.86 -2.65 -41.09
CA LEU A 218 26.99 -3.85 -41.94
C LEU A 218 26.91 -3.57 -43.45
N PRO A 219 25.94 -2.76 -43.96
CA PRO A 219 25.84 -2.47 -45.40
C PRO A 219 27.03 -1.70 -45.98
N TYR A 220 27.84 -1.05 -45.14
CA TYR A 220 29.02 -0.28 -45.53
C TYR A 220 30.31 -1.10 -45.53
N PHE A 221 30.32 -2.25 -44.84
CA PHE A 221 31.44 -3.19 -44.83
C PHE A 221 31.30 -4.27 -45.91
N GLU A 222 30.08 -4.58 -46.35
CA GLU A 222 29.83 -5.61 -47.37
C GLU A 222 30.06 -5.15 -48.82
N LYS A 223 30.35 -3.86 -49.07
CA LYS A 223 30.80 -3.38 -50.38
C LYS A 223 32.31 -3.49 -50.55
N ALA A 224 32.78 -4.74 -50.59
CA ALA A 224 34.04 -5.11 -51.21
C ALA A 224 33.87 -6.39 -52.04
N ARG A 225 32.92 -6.39 -52.98
CA ARG A 225 33.10 -6.97 -54.33
C ARG A 225 31.99 -6.51 -55.27
#